data_AF-A0A2V9MYN5-F1
#
_entry.id   AF-A0A2V9MYN5-F1
#
_cell.length_a   1.000
_cell.length_b   1.000
_cell.length_c   1.000
_cell.angle_alpha   90.00
_cell.angle_beta   90.00
_cell.angle_gamma   90.00
#
_symmetry.space_group_name_H-M   'P 1'
#
loop_
_entity.id
_entity.type
_entity.pdbx_description
1 polymer ?
#
loop_
_entity_poly.entity_id
_entity_poly.type
_entity_poly.pdbx_seq_one_letter_code
_entity_poly.pdbx_strand_id
1 'polypeptide(L)'
;EGLRMDEAMHPLALLCFGMYGEVLPNQDGAPLRVVIPWKYGFKSAKAIVRIHFTDSQPATTWNLANPPAYGFYSNVNPNVDTYHSQAYERRLGEFRPRPTQMFNGYGQVAGLYSGMDLKKNY
;
A
#
# COMPACT_ATOMS: atom_id res chain seq x y z
N GLU A 1 -7.87 3.74 -6.89
CA GLU A 1 -6.67 4.04 -6.08
C GLU A 1 -5.78 5.06 -6.78
N GLY A 2 -4.84 5.64 -6.05
CA GLY A 2 -3.88 6.62 -6.55
C GLY A 2 -2.58 6.61 -5.74
N LEU A 3 -1.51 7.06 -6.38
CA LEU A 3 -0.16 7.20 -5.85
C LEU A 3 0.38 8.57 -6.26
N ARG A 4 1.30 9.13 -5.47
CA ARG A 4 2.09 10.27 -5.93
C ARG A 4 3.05 9.81 -7.04
N MET A 5 3.42 10.70 -7.95
CA MET A 5 4.20 10.34 -9.14
C MET A 5 5.54 9.65 -8.79
N ASP A 6 6.26 10.17 -7.80
CA ASP A 6 7.52 9.58 -7.32
C ASP A 6 7.35 8.19 -6.67
N GLU A 7 6.22 7.93 -6.01
CA GLU A 7 5.86 6.60 -5.51
C GLU A 7 5.57 5.63 -6.65
N ALA A 8 4.83 6.08 -7.67
CA ALA A 8 4.49 5.28 -8.85
C ALA A 8 5.72 4.95 -9.70
N MET A 9 6.71 5.84 -9.71
CA MET A 9 7.99 5.67 -10.42
C MET A 9 9.06 4.95 -9.59
N HIS A 10 8.78 4.63 -8.32
CA HIS A 10 9.75 3.96 -7.46
C HIS A 10 10.01 2.52 -7.95
N PRO A 11 11.27 2.01 -7.98
CA PRO A 11 11.58 0.67 -8.50
C PRO A 11 10.86 -0.51 -7.81
N LEU A 12 10.31 -0.30 -6.62
CA LEU A 12 9.51 -1.30 -5.89
C LEU A 12 8.01 -1.27 -6.23
N ALA A 13 7.53 -0.28 -7.00
CA ALA A 13 6.15 -0.22 -7.45
C ALA A 13 6.02 -1.08 -8.71
N LEU A 14 5.30 -2.19 -8.61
CA LEU A 14 5.25 -3.20 -9.68
C LEU A 14 3.85 -3.31 -10.28
N LEU A 15 3.80 -3.42 -11.60
CA LEU A 15 2.67 -4.04 -12.29
C LEU A 15 2.89 -5.55 -12.26
N CYS A 16 1.94 -6.25 -11.63
CA CYS A 16 2.00 -7.69 -11.42
C CYS A 16 0.96 -8.37 -12.32
N PHE A 17 1.42 -9.38 -13.07
CA PHE A 17 0.65 -10.17 -14.02
C PHE A 17 0.57 -11.66 -13.62
N GLY A 18 1.44 -12.09 -12.68
CA GLY A 18 1.56 -13.48 -12.27
C GLY A 18 2.04 -13.64 -10.84
N MET A 19 1.81 -14.83 -10.26
CA MET A 19 2.34 -15.22 -8.97
C MET A 19 2.66 -16.72 -8.94
N TYR A 20 3.71 -17.09 -8.22
CA TYR A 20 4.18 -18.49 -8.12
C TYR A 20 4.45 -19.18 -9.47
N GLY A 21 4.94 -18.43 -10.47
CA GLY A 21 5.26 -18.95 -11.81
C GLY A 21 4.07 -19.01 -12.77
N GLU A 22 2.86 -18.69 -12.31
CA GLU A 22 1.63 -18.75 -13.09
C GLU A 22 1.02 -17.37 -13.29
N VAL A 23 0.05 -17.26 -14.21
CA VAL A 23 -0.77 -16.05 -14.35
C VAL A 23 -1.58 -15.77 -13.07
N LEU A 24 -1.88 -14.50 -12.80
CA LEU A 24 -2.67 -14.15 -11.62
C LEU A 24 -4.03 -14.85 -11.64
N PRO A 25 -4.48 -15.42 -10.52
CA PRO A 25 -5.86 -15.85 -10.35
C PRO A 25 -6.83 -14.65 -10.28
N ASN A 26 -8.10 -14.87 -10.64
CA ASN A 26 -9.14 -13.82 -10.61
C ASN A 26 -9.30 -13.19 -9.22
N GLN A 27 -9.25 -13.99 -8.15
CA GLN A 27 -9.36 -13.49 -6.78
C GLN A 27 -8.21 -12.55 -6.38
N ASP A 28 -7.06 -12.68 -7.04
CA ASP A 28 -5.86 -11.88 -6.78
C ASP A 28 -5.77 -10.63 -7.65
N GLY A 29 -6.73 -10.44 -8.56
CA GLY A 29 -6.87 -9.23 -9.37
C GLY A 29 -6.35 -9.35 -10.79
N ALA A 30 -6.43 -10.54 -11.38
CA ALA A 30 -6.14 -10.76 -12.80
C ALA A 30 -6.90 -9.79 -13.74
N PRO A 31 -6.38 -9.52 -14.95
CA PRO A 31 -5.08 -9.96 -15.47
C PRO A 31 -3.91 -9.08 -14.98
N LEU A 32 -4.22 -7.97 -14.31
CA LEU A 32 -3.27 -6.93 -13.94
C LEU A 32 -3.64 -6.30 -12.60
N ARG A 33 -2.68 -6.28 -11.69
CA ARG A 33 -2.75 -5.52 -10.44
C ARG A 33 -1.50 -4.68 -10.24
N VAL A 34 -1.59 -3.69 -9.37
CA VAL A 34 -0.39 -3.00 -8.83
C VAL A 34 0.00 -3.62 -7.50
N VAL A 35 1.30 -3.66 -7.21
CA VAL A 35 1.87 -4.13 -5.94
C VAL A 35 2.80 -3.04 -5.41
N ILE A 36 2.45 -2.50 -4.24
CA ILE A 36 3.23 -1.46 -3.54
C ILE A 36 3.64 -1.98 -2.17
N PRO A 37 4.83 -2.59 -2.04
CA PRO A 37 5.12 -3.49 -0.92
C PRO A 37 5.31 -2.78 0.43
N TRP A 38 5.53 -1.47 0.45
CA TRP A 38 5.71 -0.69 1.69
C TRP A 38 4.42 -0.02 2.21
N LYS A 39 3.30 -0.18 1.49
CA LYS A 39 1.99 0.38 1.83
C LYS A 39 1.02 -0.71 2.26
N TYR A 40 -0.05 -0.32 2.95
CA TYR A 40 -1.15 -1.24 3.25
C TYR A 40 -1.80 -1.79 1.98
N GLY A 41 -2.29 -3.03 2.07
CA GLY A 41 -2.75 -3.80 0.90
C GLY A 41 -3.86 -3.14 0.08
N PHE A 42 -4.68 -2.28 0.68
CA PHE A 42 -5.76 -1.57 -0.03
C PHE A 42 -5.26 -0.57 -1.08
N LYS A 43 -4.00 -0.13 -1.01
CA LYS A 43 -3.35 0.69 -2.03
C LYS A 43 -3.00 -0.10 -3.29
N SER A 44 -2.97 -1.43 -3.21
CA SER A 44 -2.67 -2.33 -4.31
C SER A 44 -3.93 -2.71 -5.09
N ALA A 45 -4.35 -1.82 -6.01
CA ALA A 45 -5.54 -2.01 -6.83
C ALA A 45 -5.48 -3.28 -7.69
N LYS A 46 -6.61 -3.99 -7.74
CA LYS A 46 -6.84 -5.23 -8.51
C LYS A 46 -7.58 -4.93 -9.80
N ALA A 47 -7.39 -5.77 -10.82
CA ALA A 47 -8.11 -5.71 -12.10
C ALA A 47 -8.09 -4.30 -12.72
N ILE A 48 -6.88 -3.75 -12.89
CA ILE A 48 -6.69 -2.39 -13.39
C ILE A 48 -7.11 -2.33 -14.86
N VAL A 49 -8.11 -1.49 -15.16
CA VAL A 49 -8.60 -1.24 -16.52
C VAL A 49 -8.15 0.10 -17.09
N ARG A 50 -7.69 1.02 -16.24
CA ARG A 50 -7.30 2.38 -16.64
C ARG A 50 -6.29 2.98 -15.67
N ILE A 51 -5.31 3.70 -16.21
CA ILE A 51 -4.34 4.51 -15.48
C ILE A 51 -4.44 5.93 -16.02
N HIS A 52 -4.54 6.91 -15.13
CA HIS A 52 -4.60 8.32 -15.45
C HIS A 52 -3.50 9.07 -14.73
N PHE A 53 -2.91 10.05 -15.39
CA PHE A 53 -2.01 11.01 -14.76
C PHE A 53 -2.78 12.29 -14.50
N THR A 54 -2.81 12.71 -13.24
CA THR A 54 -3.53 13.91 -12.79
C THR A 54 -2.57 14.89 -12.13
N ASP A 55 -2.89 16.17 -12.20
CA ASP A 55 -2.16 17.27 -11.56
C ASP A 55 -2.53 17.44 -10.08
N SER A 56 -3.70 16.94 -9.67
CA SER A 56 -4.16 16.91 -8.28
C SER A 56 -4.23 15.50 -7.70
N GLN A 57 -4.16 15.39 -6.37
CA GLN A 57 -4.36 14.14 -5.62
C GLN A 57 -5.77 13.58 -5.89
N PRO A 58 -5.91 12.37 -6.47
CA PRO A 58 -7.23 11.78 -6.73
C PRO A 58 -7.83 11.23 -5.43
N ALA A 59 -9.17 11.13 -5.40
CA ALA A 59 -9.87 10.41 -4.34
C ALA A 59 -9.61 8.90 -4.43
N THR A 60 -9.53 8.22 -3.29
CA THR A 60 -9.31 6.77 -3.21
C THR A 60 -10.45 6.07 -2.48
N THR A 61 -10.74 4.83 -2.86
CA THR A 61 -11.96 4.13 -2.46
C THR A 61 -12.09 4.01 -0.94
N TRP A 62 -11.01 3.60 -0.28
CA TRP A 62 -11.00 3.42 1.17
C TRP A 62 -10.96 4.74 1.94
N ASN A 63 -10.28 5.75 1.40
CA ASN A 63 -10.27 7.09 2.01
C ASN A 63 -11.64 7.76 1.95
N LEU A 64 -12.39 7.57 0.86
CA LEU A 64 -13.79 8.01 0.79
C LEU A 64 -14.69 7.24 1.75
N ALA A 65 -14.46 5.93 1.92
CA ALA A 65 -15.30 5.09 2.77
C ALA A 65 -15.11 5.36 4.27
N ASN A 66 -13.88 5.57 4.73
CA ASN A 66 -13.58 5.89 6.13
C ASN A 66 -12.26 6.70 6.23
N PRO A 67 -12.33 8.04 6.04
CA PRO A 67 -11.14 8.89 6.00
C PRO A 67 -10.25 8.81 7.25
N PRO A 68 -10.79 8.74 8.49
CA PRO A 68 -9.97 8.60 9.70
C PRO A 68 -9.11 7.32 9.74
N ALA A 69 -9.54 6.25 9.08
CA ALA A 69 -8.85 4.95 9.13
C ALA A 69 -7.97 4.66 7.92
N TYR A 70 -8.28 5.26 6.77
CA TYR A 70 -7.61 4.97 5.50
C TYR A 70 -7.21 6.28 4.84
N GLY A 71 -5.98 6.72 5.07
CA GLY A 71 -5.49 7.94 4.45
C GLY A 71 -5.00 7.74 3.01
N PHE A 72 -4.36 8.76 2.44
CA PHE A 72 -3.96 8.71 1.03
C PHE A 72 -2.67 7.90 0.85
N TYR A 73 -1.65 8.20 1.66
CA TYR A 73 -0.32 7.60 1.52
C TYR A 73 -0.30 6.19 2.07
N SER A 74 -0.85 5.96 3.27
CA SER A 74 -1.04 4.63 3.87
C SER A 74 0.22 3.78 3.86
N ASN A 75 1.34 4.40 4.23
CA ASN A 75 2.59 3.71 4.48
C ASN A 75 2.44 2.81 5.71
N VAL A 76 2.97 1.59 5.65
CA VAL A 76 2.96 0.70 6.82
C VAL A 76 3.76 1.35 7.94
N ASN A 77 3.11 1.62 9.07
CA ASN A 77 3.72 2.33 10.18
C ASN A 77 3.25 1.74 11.52
N PRO A 78 4.11 1.03 12.27
CA PRO A 78 3.74 0.41 13.54
C PRO A 78 3.43 1.41 14.66
N ASN A 79 3.77 2.70 14.47
CA ASN A 79 3.62 3.75 15.47
C ASN A 79 2.34 4.58 15.29
N VAL A 80 1.49 4.22 14.33
CA VAL A 80 0.24 4.91 14.01
C VAL A 80 -0.89 3.89 14.00
N ASP A 81 -1.65 3.90 15.09
CA ASP A 81 -2.83 3.06 15.21
C ASP A 81 -3.99 3.67 14.41
N THR A 82 -4.86 2.80 13.91
CA THR A 82 -6.08 3.20 13.21
C THR A 82 -7.31 2.67 13.96
N TYR A 83 -8.14 1.84 13.34
CA TYR A 83 -9.25 1.17 13.99
C TYR A 83 -8.77 0.14 15.05
N HIS A 84 -7.56 -0.38 14.87
CA HIS A 84 -6.88 -1.26 15.81
C HIS A 84 -5.37 -0.94 15.81
N SER A 85 -4.65 -1.50 16.78
CA SER A 85 -3.21 -1.30 16.85
C SER A 85 -2.51 -1.89 15.63
N GLN A 86 -1.53 -1.15 15.10
CA GLN A 86 -0.70 -1.56 13.96
C GLN A 86 0.69 -2.06 14.37
N ALA A 87 1.00 -2.09 15.68
CA ALA A 87 2.30 -2.47 16.19
C ALA A 87 2.67 -3.94 15.93
N TYR A 88 1.67 -4.81 15.77
CA TYR A 88 1.85 -6.24 15.52
C TYR A 88 0.99 -6.70 14.35
N GLU A 89 1.51 -7.69 13.62
CA GLU A 89 0.82 -8.36 12.52
C GLU A 89 0.81 -9.87 12.71
N ARG A 90 -0.17 -10.55 12.10
CA ARG A 90 -0.21 -12.01 12.01
C ARG A 90 0.15 -12.43 10.59
N ARG A 91 1.35 -12.97 10.41
CA ARG A 91 1.72 -13.54 9.11
C ARG A 91 0.89 -14.81 8.86
N LEU A 92 0.33 -14.93 7.66
CA LEU A 92 -0.41 -16.12 7.28
C LEU A 92 0.53 -17.35 7.34
N GLY A 93 0.09 -18.39 8.03
CA GLY A 93 0.87 -19.61 8.30
C GLY A 93 1.63 -19.60 9.64
N GLU A 94 1.72 -18.48 10.34
CA GLU A 94 2.36 -18.40 11.66
C GLU A 94 1.30 -18.36 12.79
N PHE A 95 1.57 -19.06 13.90
CA PHE A 95 0.65 -19.11 15.05
C PHE A 95 0.74 -17.89 15.96
N ARG A 96 1.92 -17.29 16.09
CA ARG A 96 2.16 -16.14 16.97
C ARG A 96 2.23 -14.85 16.13
N PRO A 97 1.73 -13.71 16.66
CA PRO A 97 1.94 -12.43 16.02
C PRO A 97 3.42 -12.02 16.09
N ARG A 98 3.82 -11.14 15.19
CA ARG A 98 5.17 -10.55 15.13
C ARG A 98 5.10 -9.03 15.05
N PRO A 99 6.13 -8.29 15.48
CA PRO A 99 6.16 -6.85 15.34
C PRO A 99 6.08 -6.42 13.87
N THR A 100 5.22 -5.45 13.57
CA THR A 100 5.13 -4.84 12.24
C THR A 100 6.35 -3.97 11.99
N GLN A 101 6.94 -4.07 10.79
CA GLN A 101 8.10 -3.26 10.42
C GLN A 101 7.68 -1.95 9.77
N MET A 102 8.41 -0.87 10.07
CA MET A 102 8.25 0.40 9.38
C MET A 102 8.45 0.22 7.87
N PHE A 103 7.57 0.80 7.05
CA PHE A 103 7.54 0.61 5.59
C PHE A 103 7.52 -0.87 5.18
N ASN A 104 6.96 -1.74 6.02
CA ASN A 104 6.93 -3.18 5.82
C ASN A 104 8.33 -3.80 5.58
N GLY A 105 9.36 -3.19 6.18
CA GLY A 105 10.77 -3.62 6.04
C GLY A 105 11.52 -2.96 4.88
N TYR A 106 10.86 -2.18 4.04
CA TYR A 106 11.48 -1.52 2.88
C TYR A 106 12.03 -0.13 3.23
N GLY A 107 12.99 -0.05 4.15
CA GLY A 107 13.58 1.23 4.60
C GLY A 107 14.12 2.12 3.47
N GLN A 108 14.45 1.53 2.31
CA GLN A 108 14.89 2.25 1.10
C GLN A 108 13.88 3.29 0.57
N VAL A 109 12.60 3.19 0.94
CA VAL A 109 11.58 4.17 0.52
C VAL A 109 11.50 5.41 1.41
N ALA A 110 12.22 5.42 2.54
CA ALA A 110 12.12 6.50 3.53
C ALA A 110 12.45 7.88 2.94
N GLY A 111 13.36 7.94 1.96
CA GLY A 111 13.71 9.17 1.26
C GLY A 111 12.52 9.87 0.59
N LEU A 112 11.54 9.12 0.08
CA LEU A 112 10.32 9.67 -0.56
C LEU A 112 9.46 10.50 0.40
N TYR A 113 9.60 10.29 1.71
CA TYR A 113 8.72 10.89 2.72
C TYR A 113 9.47 11.83 3.67
N SER A 114 10.71 12.19 3.34
CA SER A 114 11.53 13.07 4.17
C SER A 114 10.85 14.45 4.32
N GLY A 115 10.72 14.92 5.56
CA GLY A 115 10.03 16.18 5.88
C GLY A 115 8.50 16.09 5.95
N MET A 116 7.90 14.92 5.72
CA MET A 116 6.45 14.73 5.84
C MET A 116 6.07 14.24 7.24
N ASP A 117 4.96 14.76 7.76
CA ASP A 117 4.33 14.20 8.96
C ASP A 117 3.61 12.90 8.59
N LEU A 118 4.22 11.75 8.89
CA LEU A 118 3.69 10.43 8.57
C LEU A 118 2.48 10.01 9.43
N LYS A 119 2.16 10.74 10.51
CA LYS A 119 0.93 10.55 11.29
C LYS A 119 -0.22 11.28 10.66
N LYS A 120 0.00 12.55 10.29
CA LYS A 120 -1.01 13.39 9.64
C LYS A 120 -1.27 12.98 8.19
N ASN A 121 -0.21 12.53 7.51
CA ASN A 121 -0.25 12.04 6.13
C ASN A 121 -0.27 10.51 6.10
N TYR A 122 -0.84 9.86 7.12
CA TYR A 122 -1.26 8.47 7.02
C TYR A 122 -2.25 8.31 5.84
#